data_AF-A0A496XRS7-F1
#
_entry.id   AF-A0A496XRS7-F1
#
_cell.length_a   1.000
_cell.length_b   1.000
_cell.length_c   1.000
_cell.angle_alpha   90.00
_cell.angle_beta   90.00
_cell.angle_gamma   90.00
#
_symmetry.space_group_name_H-M   'P 1'
#
loop_
_entity.id
_entity.type
_entity.pdbx_description
1 polymer ?
#
loop_
_entity_poly.entity_id
_entity_poly.type
_entity_poly.pdbx_seq_one_letter_code
_entity_poly.pdbx_strand_id
1 'polypeptide(L)'
;MLVLSNKVIRLLSFIAIIHSFATFAKIKEIKIIESFDKIYEFSRICSYKGINPSPFIEVKNSLTLDCMGFAVKINDFCQEKSKGNLIKSFIDIKNEKVVCQTGRGAKLKIICDRKHEHFCDSKIKGCQSIHKVIAKDIPLVHSSVLKENGIKTLNCYFLDRESTDKF
;
A
#
# COMPACT_ATOMS: atom_id res chain seq x y z
N MET A 1 27.42 -8.24 -54.81
CA MET A 1 28.02 -8.91 -53.64
C MET A 1 28.21 -7.85 -52.55
N LEU A 2 27.18 -7.63 -51.72
CA LEU A 2 27.17 -6.60 -50.68
C LEU A 2 27.48 -7.30 -49.34
N VAL A 3 28.70 -7.14 -48.85
CA VAL A 3 29.13 -7.63 -47.55
C VAL A 3 28.56 -6.71 -46.47
N LEU A 4 27.38 -7.05 -45.96
CA LEU A 4 26.79 -6.42 -44.79
C LEU A 4 27.56 -6.87 -43.53
N SER A 5 28.18 -5.90 -42.87
CA SER A 5 29.03 -6.07 -41.70
C SER A 5 28.25 -6.59 -40.49
N ASN A 6 28.72 -7.70 -39.91
CA ASN A 6 28.23 -8.37 -38.69
C ASN A 6 28.16 -7.49 -37.41
N LYS A 7 28.56 -6.21 -37.48
CA LYS A 7 28.52 -5.28 -36.34
C LYS A 7 27.16 -4.61 -36.15
N VAL A 8 26.33 -4.52 -37.18
CA VAL A 8 25.04 -3.78 -37.10
C VAL A 8 23.94 -4.61 -36.43
N ILE A 9 23.98 -5.94 -36.55
CA ILE A 9 22.98 -6.85 -35.96
C ILE A 9 23.14 -6.96 -34.43
N ARG A 10 24.34 -6.72 -33.87
CA ARG A 10 24.55 -6.73 -32.42
C ARG A 10 24.07 -5.48 -31.69
N LEU A 11 23.71 -4.42 -32.40
CA LEU A 11 23.28 -3.15 -31.77
C LEU A 11 21.78 -3.12 -31.45
N LEU A 12 20.98 -4.05 -31.99
CA LEU A 12 19.52 -4.05 -31.87
C LEU A 12 18.96 -5.00 -30.79
N SER A 13 19.82 -5.70 -30.03
CA SER A 13 19.38 -6.54 -28.90
C SER A 13 19.47 -5.86 -27.53
N PHE A 14 19.84 -4.58 -27.44
CA PHE A 14 19.95 -3.86 -26.17
C PHE A 14 18.74 -2.99 -25.81
N ILE A 15 17.71 -2.96 -26.65
CA ILE A 15 16.50 -2.13 -26.45
C ILE A 15 15.29 -3.05 -26.30
N ALA A 16 15.03 -3.57 -25.09
CA ALA A 16 13.69 -3.96 -24.62
C ALA A 16 13.74 -4.66 -23.24
N ILE A 17 14.51 -4.15 -22.29
CA ILE A 17 14.31 -4.50 -20.88
C ILE A 17 14.01 -3.21 -20.14
N ILE A 18 12.86 -2.61 -20.48
CA ILE A 18 12.19 -1.61 -19.64
C ILE A 18 11.66 -2.39 -18.43
N HIS A 19 12.56 -2.67 -17.49
CA HIS A 19 12.20 -3.13 -16.16
C HIS A 19 11.38 -2.00 -15.53
N SER A 20 10.06 -2.12 -15.65
CA SER A 20 9.10 -1.33 -14.89
C SER A 20 9.18 -1.78 -13.43
N PHE A 21 10.22 -1.32 -12.73
CA PHE A 21 10.28 -1.44 -11.28
C PHE A 21 9.22 -0.50 -10.69
N ALA A 22 8.01 -1.01 -10.53
CA ALA A 22 7.02 -0.40 -9.65
C ALA A 22 7.57 -0.48 -8.22
N THR A 23 8.23 0.58 -7.75
CA THR A 23 8.81 0.63 -6.40
C THR A 23 7.87 1.36 -5.46
N PHE A 24 7.35 0.62 -4.47
CA PHE A 24 6.53 1.14 -3.38
C PHE A 24 7.38 1.93 -2.39
N ALA A 25 6.85 3.08 -1.93
CA ALA A 25 7.44 3.89 -0.86
C ALA A 25 7.83 3.06 0.37
N LYS A 26 9.07 3.24 0.86
CA LYS A 26 9.47 2.62 2.12
C LYS A 26 8.90 3.43 3.28
N ILE A 27 7.73 3.03 3.74
CA ILE A 27 7.13 3.56 4.96
C ILE A 27 8.03 3.15 6.13
N LYS A 28 8.58 4.14 6.85
CA LYS A 28 9.44 3.93 8.01
C LYS A 28 8.62 3.54 9.22
N GLU A 29 7.49 4.20 9.41
CA GLU A 29 6.65 4.05 10.60
C GLU A 29 5.18 4.26 10.25
N ILE A 30 4.32 3.42 10.81
CA ILE A 30 2.87 3.59 10.85
C ILE A 30 2.47 3.43 12.31
N LYS A 31 2.11 4.53 12.97
CA LYS A 31 1.54 4.51 14.31
C LYS A 31 0.04 4.73 14.22
N ILE A 32 -0.74 3.73 14.59
CA ILE A 32 -2.20 3.80 14.60
C ILE A 32 -2.66 4.30 15.98
N ILE A 33 -3.61 5.23 15.99
CA ILE A 33 -4.20 5.81 17.20
C ILE A 33 -5.48 5.03 17.49
N GLU A 34 -5.56 4.47 18.71
CA GLU A 34 -6.66 3.62 19.15
C GLU A 34 -6.94 2.47 18.16
N SER A 35 -5.92 1.62 17.95
CA SER A 35 -5.97 0.54 16.96
C SER A 35 -6.89 -0.59 17.42
N PHE A 36 -7.72 -1.07 16.49
CA PHE A 36 -8.51 -2.29 16.64
C PHE A 36 -8.36 -3.16 15.41
N ASP A 37 -7.98 -4.41 15.63
CA ASP A 37 -7.73 -5.37 14.56
C ASP A 37 -8.89 -6.35 14.45
N LYS A 38 -9.41 -6.52 13.25
CA LYS A 38 -10.32 -7.62 12.91
C LYS A 38 -9.60 -8.58 11.98
N ILE A 39 -9.67 -9.85 12.34
CA ILE A 39 -8.97 -10.94 11.66
C ILE A 39 -9.99 -11.84 10.97
N TYR A 40 -9.72 -12.17 9.72
CA TYR A 40 -10.58 -12.99 8.88
C TYR A 40 -9.75 -14.05 8.17
N GLU A 41 -10.22 -15.31 8.22
CA GLU A 41 -9.64 -16.39 7.43
C GLU A 41 -9.83 -16.13 5.93
N PHE A 42 -8.89 -16.57 5.09
CA PHE A 42 -8.98 -16.47 3.63
C PHE A 42 -10.30 -17.01 3.07
N SER A 43 -10.78 -18.15 3.58
CA SER A 43 -12.05 -18.76 3.16
C SER A 43 -13.26 -17.82 3.33
N ARG A 44 -13.25 -17.00 4.38
CA ARG A 44 -14.30 -16.00 4.64
C ARG A 44 -14.23 -14.83 3.66
N ILE A 45 -13.03 -14.47 3.20
CA ILE A 45 -12.83 -13.45 2.16
C ILE A 45 -13.40 -13.92 0.82
N CYS A 46 -13.11 -15.17 0.43
CA CYS A 46 -13.64 -15.74 -0.80
C CYS A 46 -15.17 -15.91 -0.77
N SER A 47 -15.70 -16.34 0.38
CA SER A 47 -17.15 -16.47 0.60
C SER A 47 -17.88 -15.13 0.46
N TYR A 48 -17.24 -14.01 0.79
CA TYR A 48 -17.80 -12.68 0.59
C TYR A 48 -18.06 -12.34 -0.89
N LYS A 49 -17.33 -12.97 -1.82
CA LYS A 49 -17.60 -12.88 -3.26
C LYS A 49 -18.54 -13.98 -3.79
N GLY A 50 -19.20 -14.72 -2.90
CA GLY A 50 -20.10 -15.82 -3.26
C GLY A 50 -19.38 -17.11 -3.64
N ILE A 51 -18.06 -17.20 -3.43
CA ILE A 51 -17.26 -18.37 -3.78
C ILE A 51 -17.17 -19.26 -2.55
N ASN A 52 -18.06 -20.27 -2.48
CA ASN A 52 -18.11 -21.21 -1.38
C ASN A 52 -18.56 -22.61 -1.87
N PRO A 53 -17.78 -23.68 -1.62
CA PRO A 53 -16.44 -23.70 -1.02
C PRO A 53 -15.39 -23.11 -1.96
N SER A 54 -14.32 -22.54 -1.40
CA SER A 54 -13.13 -22.13 -2.16
C SER A 54 -11.98 -23.07 -1.81
N PRO A 55 -11.92 -24.28 -2.41
CA PRO A 55 -10.87 -25.27 -2.11
C PRO A 55 -9.46 -24.81 -2.47
N PHE A 56 -9.35 -23.80 -3.34
CA PHE A 56 -8.07 -23.26 -3.78
C PHE A 56 -8.06 -21.75 -3.58
N ILE A 57 -7.18 -21.28 -2.70
CA ILE A 57 -6.99 -19.87 -2.40
C ILE A 57 -5.49 -19.57 -2.47
N GLU A 58 -5.11 -18.59 -3.27
CA GLU A 58 -3.71 -18.18 -3.41
C GLU A 58 -3.52 -16.72 -3.04
N VAL A 59 -2.30 -16.36 -2.63
CA VAL A 59 -1.92 -14.96 -2.42
C VAL A 59 -1.31 -14.43 -3.72
N LYS A 60 -2.05 -13.62 -4.46
CA LYS A 60 -1.58 -13.04 -5.72
C LYS A 60 -0.58 -11.90 -5.52
N ASN A 61 -0.80 -11.09 -4.49
CA ASN A 61 0.12 -10.04 -4.03
C ASN A 61 -0.24 -9.64 -2.59
N SER A 62 0.47 -8.68 -2.01
CA SER A 62 0.31 -8.25 -0.61
C SER A 62 -1.10 -7.74 -0.22
N LEU A 63 -1.95 -7.43 -1.20
CA LEU A 63 -3.30 -6.89 -0.99
C LEU A 63 -4.39 -7.64 -1.77
N THR A 64 -4.07 -8.78 -2.40
CA THR A 64 -5.00 -9.51 -3.26
C THR A 64 -4.92 -11.00 -3.00
N LEU A 65 -6.07 -11.60 -2.71
CA LEU A 65 -6.25 -13.05 -2.73
C LEU A 65 -6.83 -13.46 -4.08
N ASP A 66 -6.41 -14.61 -4.59
CA ASP A 66 -7.04 -15.30 -5.69
C ASP A 66 -7.93 -16.40 -5.13
N CYS A 67 -9.24 -16.26 -5.35
CA CYS A 67 -10.25 -17.22 -4.94
C CYS A 67 -10.72 -17.96 -6.20
N MET A 68 -10.07 -19.07 -6.57
CA MET A 68 -10.41 -19.86 -7.76
C MET A 68 -10.47 -19.09 -9.09
N GLY A 69 -9.50 -18.22 -9.35
CA GLY A 69 -9.41 -17.37 -10.54
C GLY A 69 -10.05 -15.99 -10.35
N PHE A 70 -10.71 -15.73 -9.22
CA PHE A 70 -11.27 -14.43 -8.90
C PHE A 70 -10.34 -13.64 -7.97
N ALA A 71 -9.81 -12.53 -8.47
CA ALA A 71 -8.98 -11.63 -7.69
C ALA A 71 -9.84 -10.79 -6.71
N VAL A 72 -9.65 -11.00 -5.41
CA VAL A 72 -10.32 -10.28 -4.33
C VAL A 72 -9.33 -9.34 -3.66
N LYS A 73 -9.56 -8.03 -3.79
CA LYS A 73 -8.80 -7.00 -3.06
C LYS A 73 -9.23 -7.00 -1.60
N ILE A 74 -8.29 -7.25 -0.69
CA ILE A 74 -8.61 -7.34 0.74
C ILE A 74 -9.02 -6.00 1.34
N ASN A 75 -8.54 -4.89 0.75
CA ASN A 75 -8.89 -3.55 1.21
C ASN A 75 -10.38 -3.25 1.01
N ASP A 76 -10.96 -3.70 -0.11
CA ASP A 76 -12.38 -3.52 -0.41
C ASP A 76 -13.24 -4.33 0.58
N PHE A 77 -12.84 -5.57 0.84
CA PHE A 77 -13.47 -6.40 1.88
C PHE A 77 -13.40 -5.74 3.25
N CYS A 78 -12.20 -5.30 3.66
CA CYS A 78 -11.99 -4.66 4.95
C CYS A 78 -12.78 -3.35 5.07
N GLN A 79 -12.88 -2.57 3.99
CA GLN A 79 -13.63 -1.31 4.00
C GLN A 79 -15.13 -1.57 4.20
N GLU A 80 -15.69 -2.64 3.61
CA GLU A 80 -17.09 -3.01 3.84
C GLU A 80 -17.36 -3.60 5.23
N LYS A 81 -16.45 -4.42 5.77
CA LYS A 81 -16.65 -5.12 7.06
C LYS A 81 -16.23 -4.32 8.29
N SER A 82 -15.46 -3.27 8.10
CA SER A 82 -15.09 -2.36 9.17
C SER A 82 -16.29 -1.50 9.55
N LYS A 83 -16.58 -1.41 10.85
CA LYS A 83 -17.61 -0.49 11.39
C LYS A 83 -17.02 0.88 11.75
N GLY A 84 -15.75 1.10 11.45
CA GLY A 84 -14.99 2.31 11.78
C GLY A 84 -13.96 2.59 10.69
N ASN A 85 -13.15 3.63 10.90
CA ASN A 85 -12.22 4.09 9.88
C ASN A 85 -11.11 3.06 9.64
N LEU A 86 -11.06 2.50 8.43
CA LEU A 86 -10.02 1.57 8.02
C LEU A 86 -8.70 2.32 7.84
N ILE A 87 -7.67 1.89 8.56
CA ILE A 87 -6.33 2.46 8.48
C ILE A 87 -5.50 1.71 7.45
N LYS A 88 -5.45 0.38 7.55
CA LYS A 88 -4.79 -0.48 6.56
C LYS A 88 -5.30 -1.90 6.65
N SER A 89 -5.12 -2.63 5.56
CA SER A 89 -5.35 -4.07 5.50
C SER A 89 -4.07 -4.77 5.04
N PHE A 90 -3.78 -5.96 5.55
CA PHE A 90 -2.67 -6.77 5.05
C PHE A 90 -2.97 -8.28 5.15
N ILE A 91 -2.23 -9.05 4.35
CA ILE A 91 -2.29 -10.50 4.32
C ILE A 91 -1.20 -11.06 5.24
N ASP A 92 -1.61 -11.82 6.25
CA ASP A 92 -0.76 -12.69 7.03
C ASP A 92 -0.73 -14.08 6.37
N ILE A 93 0.24 -14.26 5.48
CA ILE A 93 0.40 -15.48 4.69
C ILE A 93 0.66 -16.69 5.60
N LYS A 94 1.40 -16.50 6.70
CA LYS A 94 1.80 -17.59 7.59
C LYS A 94 0.59 -18.21 8.29
N ASN A 95 -0.39 -17.38 8.64
CA ASN A 95 -1.58 -17.80 9.36
C ASN A 95 -2.84 -17.83 8.47
N GLU A 96 -2.69 -17.67 7.14
CA GLU A 96 -3.77 -17.64 6.15
C GLU A 96 -4.90 -16.66 6.49
N LYS A 97 -4.52 -15.49 6.99
CA LYS A 97 -5.44 -14.48 7.53
C LYS A 97 -5.30 -13.14 6.83
N VAL A 98 -6.42 -12.44 6.75
CA VAL A 98 -6.48 -11.02 6.43
C VAL A 98 -6.71 -10.26 7.72
N VAL A 99 -5.86 -9.26 7.96
CA VAL A 99 -5.99 -8.35 9.09
C VAL A 99 -6.50 -7.01 8.57
N CYS A 100 -7.67 -6.59 9.06
CA CYS A 100 -8.23 -5.27 8.86
C CYS A 100 -7.94 -4.42 10.09
N GLN A 101 -7.03 -3.46 9.99
CA GLN A 101 -6.70 -2.57 11.10
C GLN A 101 -7.49 -1.27 11.00
N THR A 102 -8.30 -1.01 12.01
CA THR A 102 -9.10 0.20 12.16
C THR A 102 -8.56 1.07 13.29
N GLY A 103 -8.93 2.34 13.31
CA GLY A 103 -8.57 3.23 14.41
C GLY A 103 -9.11 4.63 14.20
N ARG A 104 -8.79 5.52 15.14
CA ARG A 104 -9.20 6.94 15.06
C ARG A 104 -8.27 7.80 14.22
N GLY A 105 -7.07 7.29 13.93
CA GLY A 105 -6.10 8.01 13.13
C GLY A 105 -4.81 7.24 12.91
N ALA A 106 -3.93 7.83 12.09
CA ALA A 106 -2.61 7.29 11.81
C ALA A 106 -1.56 8.41 11.72
N LYS A 107 -0.38 8.16 12.28
CA LYS A 107 0.83 8.96 12.06
C LYS A 107 1.78 8.15 11.19
N LEU A 108 2.10 8.67 10.02
CA LEU A 108 2.99 8.02 9.05
C LEU A 108 4.30 8.78 8.98
N LYS A 109 5.42 8.05 8.95
CA LYS A 109 6.74 8.58 8.60
C LYS A 109 7.29 7.86 7.40
N ILE A 110 7.72 8.61 6.40
CA ILE A 110 8.17 8.06 5.12
C ILE A 110 9.51 8.67 4.77
N ILE A 111 10.49 7.79 4.55
CA ILE A 111 11.82 8.21 4.13
C ILE A 111 11.75 8.49 2.62
N CYS A 112 12.07 9.73 2.25
CA CYS A 112 12.18 10.15 0.86
C CYS A 112 13.60 9.91 0.37
N ASP A 113 13.93 8.63 0.16
CA ASP A 113 15.18 8.24 -0.49
C ASP A 113 15.12 8.54 -2.00
N ARG A 114 16.19 8.20 -2.75
CA ARG A 114 16.28 8.47 -4.20
C ARG A 114 15.07 7.99 -5.02
N LYS A 115 14.37 6.93 -4.59
CA LYS A 115 13.20 6.39 -5.30
C LYS A 115 11.89 7.08 -4.89
N HIS A 116 11.89 7.72 -3.72
CA HIS A 116 10.71 8.26 -3.06
C HIS A 116 10.82 9.76 -2.81
N GLU A 117 11.80 10.43 -3.44
CA GLU A 117 12.03 11.86 -3.29
C GLU A 117 10.77 12.68 -3.63
N HIS A 118 10.03 12.24 -4.65
CA HIS A 118 8.79 12.87 -5.11
C HIS A 118 7.71 13.01 -4.03
N PHE A 119 7.70 12.17 -2.98
CA PHE A 119 6.75 12.34 -1.86
C PHE A 119 7.09 13.56 -1.00
N CYS A 120 8.37 13.95 -0.93
CA CYS A 120 8.82 15.10 -0.15
C CYS A 120 8.85 16.42 -0.94
N ASP A 121 8.64 16.40 -2.26
CA ASP A 121 8.57 17.62 -3.08
C ASP A 121 7.39 18.52 -2.68
N SER A 122 6.28 17.89 -2.30
CA SER A 122 5.13 18.57 -1.73
C SER A 122 4.56 17.75 -0.59
N LYS A 123 4.72 18.24 0.63
CA LYS A 123 4.24 17.58 1.85
C LYS A 123 2.76 17.18 1.80
N ILE A 124 1.92 18.05 1.23
CA ILE A 124 0.48 17.80 1.11
C ILE A 124 0.21 16.72 0.06
N LYS A 125 0.74 16.89 -1.18
CA LYS A 125 0.51 15.93 -2.27
C LYS A 125 1.09 14.56 -1.95
N GLY A 126 2.24 14.53 -1.29
CA GLY A 126 2.87 13.31 -0.78
C GLY A 126 1.91 12.58 0.14
N CYS A 127 1.50 13.22 1.24
CA CYS A 127 0.56 12.64 2.20
C CYS A 127 -0.76 12.20 1.55
N GLN A 128 -1.33 13.02 0.65
CA GLN A 128 -2.55 12.67 -0.09
C GLN A 128 -2.37 11.45 -1.00
N SER A 129 -1.18 11.22 -1.56
CA SER A 129 -0.91 10.05 -2.39
C SER A 129 -0.93 8.77 -1.56
N ILE A 130 -0.40 8.82 -0.34
CA ILE A 130 -0.42 7.69 0.60
C ILE A 130 -1.81 7.48 1.19
N HIS A 131 -2.54 8.58 1.42
CA HIS A 131 -3.90 8.60 1.96
C HIS A 131 -4.86 7.72 1.14
N LYS A 132 -4.63 7.56 -0.17
CA LYS A 132 -5.43 6.70 -1.04
C LYS A 132 -5.40 5.22 -0.65
N VAL A 133 -4.35 4.78 0.05
CA VAL A 133 -4.12 3.38 0.43
C VAL A 133 -4.15 3.20 1.94
N ILE A 134 -3.76 4.22 2.71
CA ILE A 134 -3.72 4.19 4.16
C ILE A 134 -4.63 5.29 4.71
N ALA A 135 -5.49 4.93 5.67
CA ALA A 135 -6.38 5.84 6.39
C ALA A 135 -7.32 6.63 5.46
N LYS A 136 -7.77 6.03 4.34
CA LYS A 136 -8.51 6.64 3.22
C LYS A 136 -9.70 7.54 3.63
N ASP A 137 -10.36 7.19 4.72
CA ASP A 137 -11.56 7.89 5.20
C ASP A 137 -11.27 8.89 6.33
N ILE A 138 -10.00 9.11 6.67
CA ILE A 138 -9.58 9.97 7.79
C ILE A 138 -8.86 11.22 7.27
N PRO A 139 -9.34 12.44 7.57
CA PRO A 139 -8.77 13.64 7.01
C PRO A 139 -7.30 13.84 7.42
N LEU A 140 -6.50 14.33 6.47
CA LEU A 140 -5.14 14.81 6.72
C LEU A 140 -5.23 16.11 7.53
N VAL A 141 -4.75 16.10 8.77
CA VAL A 141 -4.75 17.28 9.65
C VAL A 141 -3.41 18.01 9.63
N HIS A 142 -2.31 17.28 9.43
CA HIS A 142 -0.98 17.87 9.42
C HIS A 142 -0.04 17.14 8.47
N SER A 143 0.84 17.91 7.82
CA SER A 143 1.94 17.39 7.02
C SER A 143 3.20 18.24 7.19
N SER A 144 4.34 17.57 7.29
CA SER A 144 5.65 18.21 7.41
C SER A 144 6.74 17.37 6.73
N VAL A 145 7.81 18.04 6.32
CA VAL A 145 9.02 17.37 5.81
C VAL A 145 10.18 17.81 6.71
N LEU A 146 10.86 16.84 7.29
CA LEU A 146 12.06 17.05 8.11
C LEU A 146 13.28 16.55 7.35
N LYS A 147 14.45 17.14 7.59
CA LYS A 147 15.71 16.69 6.99
C LYS A 147 16.72 16.42 8.09
N GLU A 148 17.08 15.15 8.26
CA GLU A 148 18.06 14.70 9.26
C GLU A 148 19.19 13.97 8.53
N ASN A 149 20.45 14.36 8.79
CA ASN A 149 21.64 13.75 8.15
C ASN A 149 21.54 13.69 6.62
N GLY A 150 20.97 14.73 6.00
CA GLY A 150 20.79 14.79 4.54
C GLY A 150 19.55 14.06 4.01
N ILE A 151 18.85 13.27 4.84
CA ILE A 151 17.71 12.43 4.44
C ILE A 151 16.40 13.16 4.75
N LYS A 152 15.56 13.38 3.73
CA LYS A 152 14.23 13.95 3.91
C LYS A 152 13.25 12.88 4.42
N THR A 153 12.41 13.23 5.39
CA THR A 153 11.34 12.40 5.93
C THR A 153 10.03 13.15 5.86
N LEU A 154 9.04 12.60 5.16
CA LEU A 154 7.67 13.09 5.14
C LEU A 154 6.92 12.53 6.36
N ASN A 155 6.29 13.41 7.13
CA ASN A 155 5.40 13.06 8.22
C ASN A 155 3.95 13.42 7.84
N CYS A 156 3.04 12.48 8.00
CA CYS A 156 1.62 12.65 7.72
C CYS A 156 0.79 12.28 8.94
N TYR A 157 -0.18 13.13 9.28
CA TYR A 157 -1.05 12.95 10.43
C TYR A 157 -2.49 12.93 9.93
N PHE A 158 -3.13 11.77 10.05
CA PHE A 158 -4.52 11.56 9.71
C PHE A 158 -5.28 11.34 11.01
N LEU A 159 -6.20 12.22 11.36
CA LEU A 159 -6.97 12.14 12.60
C LEU A 159 -8.45 12.33 12.29
N ASP A 160 -9.31 11.57 12.97
CA ASP A 160 -10.73 11.89 13.01
C ASP A 160 -10.97 13.18 13.83
N ARG A 161 -12.21 13.68 13.80
CA ARG A 161 -12.56 14.94 14.48
C ARG A 161 -12.27 14.86 15.98
N GLU A 162 -12.69 13.77 16.65
CA GLU A 162 -12.50 13.59 18.09
C GLU A 162 -11.01 13.53 18.50
N SER A 163 -10.14 13.01 17.64
CA SER A 163 -8.71 12.95 17.89
C SER A 163 -8.00 14.25 17.56
N THR A 164 -8.58 15.08 16.68
CA THR A 164 -8.04 16.40 16.34
C THR A 164 -8.17 17.36 17.52
N ASP A 165 -9.28 17.32 18.26
CA ASP A 165 -9.53 18.19 19.42
C ASP A 165 -8.58 17.93 20.61
N LYS A 166 -7.89 16.80 20.60
CA LYS A 166 -6.91 16.39 21.63
C LYS A 166 -5.46 16.67 21.23
N PHE A 167 -5.23 17.24 20.04
CA PHE A 167 -3.91 17.41 19.43
C PHE A 167 -3.42 18.86 19.52
#